data_AF-A0A1H4HJ13-F1
#
_entry.id   AF-A0A1H4HJ13-F1
#
_cell.length_a   1.000
_cell.length_b   1.000
_cell.length_c   1.000
_cell.angle_alpha   90.00
_cell.angle_beta   90.00
_cell.angle_gamma   90.00
#
_symmetry.space_group_name_H-M   'P 1'
#
loop_
_entity.id
_entity.type
_entity.pdbx_description
1 polymer ?
#
loop_
_entity_poly.entity_id
_entity_poly.type
_entity_poly.pdbx_seq_one_letter_code
_entity_poly.pdbx_strand_id
1 'polypeptide(L)'
;MMKTLFTLALVFSATFLFGQQTYPVNGSYDTRPGLFAFTNATIVVNANQTISNGTLLVKGQTIQSLGAGITIPAGYVVTDLKGKFIYPSLIDPFTTYGVPEPAGATAGGFGSRQSIFVSTKKGSYNWNEAIRPETEVRTVFTIDAKKADELRKAGFGSVNTLNHDGIARGTSAAVSLSDERERTRSSLKTRLPPITPLTRAVHKTTTLPH
;
A
#
# COMPACT_ATOMS: atom_id res chain seq x y z
N MET A 1 26.43 32.52 44.44
CA MET A 1 27.24 31.84 43.39
C MET A 1 27.08 30.32 43.35
N MET A 2 26.91 29.60 44.46
CA MET A 2 26.73 28.12 44.42
C MET A 2 25.44 27.65 43.72
N LYS A 3 24.32 28.37 43.88
CA LYS A 3 23.02 27.97 43.29
C LYS A 3 23.00 28.06 41.76
N THR A 4 23.67 29.07 41.20
CA THR A 4 23.81 29.28 39.75
C THR A 4 24.77 28.28 39.10
N LEU A 5 25.76 27.79 39.85
CA LEU A 5 26.68 26.74 39.39
C LEU A 5 25.95 25.38 39.30
N PHE A 6 25.08 25.11 40.28
CA PHE A 6 24.32 23.86 40.33
C PHE A 6 23.26 23.76 39.22
N THR A 7 22.59 24.87 38.88
CA THR A 7 21.66 24.90 37.74
C THR A 7 22.36 24.75 36.40
N LEU A 8 23.57 25.30 36.22
CA LEU A 8 24.33 25.15 34.98
C LEU A 8 24.80 23.70 34.76
N ALA A 9 25.22 23.01 35.84
CA ALA A 9 25.60 21.60 35.79
C ALA A 9 24.41 20.69 35.46
N LEU A 10 23.21 21.00 35.98
CA LEU A 10 21.99 20.24 35.68
C LEU A 10 21.59 20.34 34.19
N VAL A 11 21.72 21.54 33.60
CA VAL A 11 21.42 21.77 32.18
C VAL A 11 22.44 21.07 31.28
N PHE A 12 23.71 21.01 31.69
CA PHE A 12 24.76 20.29 30.95
C PHE A 12 24.62 18.76 31.05
N SER A 13 24.06 18.23 32.13
CA SER A 13 23.77 16.80 32.24
C SER A 13 22.59 16.36 31.36
N ALA A 14 21.64 17.26 31.07
CA ALA A 14 20.47 16.94 30.25
C ALA A 14 20.79 16.81 28.75
N THR A 15 21.90 17.38 28.28
CA THR A 15 22.31 17.30 26.86
C THR A 15 23.05 16.00 26.51
N PHE A 16 23.41 15.17 27.49
CA PHE A 16 24.01 13.84 27.28
C PHE A 16 22.99 12.70 27.12
N LEU A 17 21.68 13.02 27.13
CA LEU A 17 20.60 12.04 26.94
C LEU A 17 20.28 11.75 25.46
N PHE A 18 21.27 11.78 24.57
CA PHE A 18 21.11 11.19 23.24
C PHE A 18 21.20 9.67 23.38
N GLY A 19 20.04 9.01 23.35
CA GLY A 19 19.90 7.57 23.57
C GLY A 19 20.80 6.73 22.66
N GLN A 20 21.61 5.87 23.28
CA GLN A 20 22.39 4.85 22.60
C GLN A 20 21.43 3.82 21.97
N GLN A 21 21.67 3.44 20.72
CA GLN A 21 20.97 2.33 20.08
C GLN A 21 21.36 1.03 20.80
N THR A 22 20.41 0.41 21.50
CA THR A 22 20.63 -0.72 22.41
C THR A 22 20.68 -2.09 21.75
N TYR A 23 20.84 -2.17 20.43
CA TYR A 23 20.96 -3.45 19.72
C TYR A 23 22.29 -3.57 18.97
N PRO A 24 23.19 -4.49 19.39
CA PRO A 24 24.35 -4.82 18.59
C PRO A 24 23.90 -5.51 17.30
N VAL A 25 24.36 -5.00 16.16
CA VAL A 25 24.21 -5.65 14.87
C VAL A 25 25.33 -6.67 14.74
N ASN A 26 25.02 -7.97 14.60
CA ASN A 26 26.04 -8.99 14.34
C ASN A 26 26.56 -8.82 12.91
N GLY A 27 27.72 -8.19 12.76
CA GLY A 27 28.43 -8.04 11.48
C GLY A 27 29.21 -6.72 11.37
N SER A 28 30.06 -6.61 10.36
CA SER A 28 30.63 -5.31 9.96
C SER A 28 29.50 -4.35 9.62
N TYR A 29 29.56 -3.12 10.14
CA TYR A 29 28.66 -2.03 9.75
C TYR A 29 28.82 -1.73 8.25
N ASP A 30 28.09 -2.45 7.39
CA ASP A 30 27.95 -2.12 5.97
C ASP A 30 26.69 -1.29 5.78
N THR A 31 26.64 -0.11 6.42
CA THR A 31 25.65 0.91 6.11
C THR A 31 26.05 1.58 4.80
N ARG A 32 25.89 0.87 3.67
CA ARG A 32 25.98 1.53 2.37
C ARG A 32 24.87 2.56 2.32
N PRO A 33 25.18 3.86 2.18
CA PRO A 33 24.14 4.81 1.83
C PRO A 33 23.61 4.30 0.49
N GLY A 34 22.37 3.83 0.43
CA GLY A 34 21.78 3.22 -0.77
C GLY A 34 21.61 4.25 -1.89
N LEU A 35 22.73 4.72 -2.44
CA LEU A 35 22.86 5.77 -3.43
C LEU A 35 22.97 5.09 -4.78
N PHE A 36 21.90 5.15 -5.56
CA PHE A 36 21.81 4.54 -6.89
C PHE A 36 21.51 5.60 -7.94
N ALA A 37 22.26 5.56 -9.04
CA ALA A 37 22.08 6.45 -10.17
C ALA A 37 21.76 5.60 -11.39
N PHE A 38 20.54 5.69 -11.90
CA PHE A 38 20.13 5.03 -13.13
C PHE A 38 20.24 6.01 -14.28
N THR A 39 21.06 5.73 -15.28
CA THR A 39 21.36 6.65 -16.40
C THR A 39 20.81 6.14 -17.73
N ASN A 40 20.68 7.05 -18.69
CA ASN A 40 20.24 6.77 -20.07
C ASN A 40 18.88 6.05 -20.19
N ALA A 41 18.03 6.13 -19.17
CA ALA A 41 16.72 5.51 -19.18
C ALA A 41 15.69 6.42 -19.87
N THR A 42 14.64 5.82 -20.42
CA THR A 42 13.40 6.55 -20.73
C THR A 42 12.52 6.53 -19.48
N ILE A 43 12.38 7.68 -18.82
CA ILE A 43 11.67 7.79 -17.54
C ILE A 43 10.29 8.36 -17.80
N VAL A 44 9.24 7.58 -17.53
CA VAL A 44 7.86 8.08 -17.55
C VAL A 44 7.53 8.59 -16.16
N VAL A 45 7.24 9.89 -16.05
CA VAL A 45 6.95 10.54 -14.76
C VAL A 45 5.44 10.54 -14.50
N ASN A 46 4.66 10.86 -15.53
CA ASN A 46 3.20 10.85 -15.50
C ASN A 46 2.67 10.69 -16.94
N ALA A 47 1.35 10.69 -17.10
CA ALA A 47 0.69 10.50 -18.40
C ALA A 47 1.12 11.49 -19.48
N ASN A 48 1.57 12.69 -19.10
CA ASN A 48 1.91 13.78 -20.02
C ASN A 48 3.42 14.04 -20.10
N GLN A 49 4.23 13.37 -19.29
CA GLN A 49 5.65 13.69 -19.13
C GLN A 49 6.50 12.43 -19.17
N THR A 50 7.29 12.34 -20.24
CA THR A 50 8.32 11.32 -20.43
C THR A 50 9.64 12.00 -20.72
N ILE A 51 10.69 11.55 -20.05
CA ILE A 51 12.05 12.08 -20.15
C ILE A 51 12.92 11.03 -20.85
N SER A 52 13.33 11.32 -22.07
CA SER A 52 14.28 10.49 -22.82
C SER A 52 15.71 10.76 -22.37
N ASN A 53 16.56 9.73 -22.35
CA ASN A 53 17.94 9.80 -21.87
C ASN A 53 18.06 10.44 -20.46
N GLY A 54 17.10 10.11 -19.60
CA GLY A 54 17.01 10.61 -18.24
C GLY A 54 17.98 9.91 -17.30
N THR A 55 18.28 10.60 -16.21
CA THR A 55 18.99 10.07 -15.04
C THR A 55 18.07 10.14 -13.82
N LEU A 56 18.01 9.06 -13.03
CA LEU A 56 17.27 8.96 -11.78
C LEU A 56 18.25 8.72 -10.63
N LEU A 57 18.31 9.64 -9.67
CA LEU A 57 19.09 9.49 -8.44
C LEU A 57 18.18 9.03 -7.30
N VAL A 58 18.51 7.92 -6.68
CA VAL A 58 17.80 7.33 -5.53
C VAL A 58 18.73 7.32 -4.33
N LYS A 59 18.24 7.80 -3.19
CA LYS A 59 18.93 7.79 -1.90
C LYS A 59 18.09 7.03 -0.87
N GLY A 60 18.49 5.80 -0.59
CA GLY A 60 17.73 4.91 0.28
C GLY A 60 16.36 4.59 -0.32
N GLN A 61 15.29 5.05 0.33
CA GLN A 61 13.90 4.82 -0.11
C GLN A 61 13.29 6.02 -0.83
N THR A 62 14.04 7.11 -1.05
CA THR A 62 13.54 8.33 -1.68
C THR A 62 14.24 8.62 -2.98
N ILE A 63 13.49 9.20 -3.92
CA ILE A 63 14.05 9.75 -5.16
C ILE A 63 14.65 11.12 -4.82
N GLN A 64 15.96 11.29 -5.01
CA GLN A 64 16.63 12.57 -4.78
C GLN A 64 16.36 13.55 -5.92
N SER A 65 16.48 13.08 -7.17
CA SER A 65 16.26 13.90 -8.37
C SER A 65 16.08 13.04 -9.61
N LEU A 66 15.37 13.56 -10.62
CA LEU A 66 15.22 12.92 -11.93
C LEU A 66 15.17 13.96 -13.05
N GLY A 67 15.72 13.64 -14.22
CA GLY A 67 15.82 14.60 -15.33
C GLY A 67 16.88 14.25 -16.37
N ALA A 68 16.91 14.98 -17.49
CA ALA A 68 17.98 14.88 -18.47
C ALA A 68 19.20 15.69 -18.03
N GLY A 69 20.41 15.20 -18.30
CA GLY A 69 21.67 15.94 -18.04
C GLY A 69 22.02 16.14 -16.56
N ILE A 70 21.47 15.33 -15.64
CA ILE A 70 21.80 15.42 -14.22
C ILE A 70 23.26 15.01 -13.99
N THR A 71 24.00 15.87 -13.29
CA THR A 71 25.34 15.52 -12.80
C THR A 71 25.21 14.57 -11.61
N ILE A 72 25.87 13.42 -11.70
CA ILE A 72 25.82 12.39 -10.66
C ILE A 72 26.81 12.73 -9.55
N PRO A 73 26.39 12.92 -8.29
CA PRO A 73 27.30 13.17 -7.18
C PRO A 73 28.23 11.97 -6.90
N ALA A 74 29.38 12.23 -6.27
CA ALA A 74 30.28 11.16 -5.84
C ALA A 74 29.59 10.20 -4.84
N GLY A 75 29.94 8.91 -4.91
CA GLY A 75 29.42 7.87 -4.02
C GLY A 75 28.15 7.17 -4.51
N TYR A 76 27.60 7.57 -5.66
CA TYR A 76 26.50 6.89 -6.32
C TYR A 76 26.96 5.65 -7.09
N VAL A 77 26.23 4.54 -6.93
CA VAL A 77 26.39 3.36 -7.78
C VAL A 77 25.65 3.61 -9.09
N VAL A 78 26.41 3.78 -10.17
CA VAL A 78 25.87 4.08 -11.50
C VAL A 78 25.49 2.81 -12.24
N THR A 79 24.26 2.75 -12.73
CA THR A 79 23.74 1.65 -13.57
C THR A 79 23.20 2.23 -14.86
N ASP A 80 23.76 1.80 -15.99
CA ASP A 80 23.29 2.20 -17.32
C ASP A 80 22.03 1.42 -17.70
N LEU A 81 20.95 2.14 -17.99
CA LEU A 81 19.66 1.58 -18.40
C LEU A 81 19.31 1.99 -19.84
N LYS A 82 20.30 2.21 -20.70
CA LYS A 82 20.10 2.51 -22.12
C LYS A 82 19.10 1.56 -22.78
N GLY A 83 18.10 2.14 -23.45
CA GLY A 83 17.04 1.40 -24.13
C GLY A 83 15.98 0.77 -23.21
N LYS A 84 16.08 0.99 -21.90
CA LYS A 84 15.09 0.53 -20.90
C LYS A 84 14.22 1.69 -20.45
N PHE A 85 13.07 1.33 -19.90
CA PHE A 85 12.08 2.26 -19.38
C PHE A 85 12.04 2.18 -17.85
N ILE A 86 11.91 3.34 -17.21
CA ILE A 86 11.55 3.44 -15.79
C ILE A 86 10.13 3.97 -15.71
N TYR A 87 9.27 3.23 -15.01
CA TYR A 87 7.89 3.62 -14.73
C TYR A 87 7.66 3.70 -13.22
N PRO A 88 6.76 4.59 -12.76
CA PRO A 88 6.22 4.49 -11.41
C PRO A 88 5.51 3.15 -11.26
N SER A 89 5.56 2.59 -10.05
CA SER A 89 4.81 1.37 -9.73
C SER A 89 3.31 1.62 -9.89
N LEU A 90 2.60 0.62 -10.40
CA LEU A 90 1.15 0.67 -10.53
C LEU A 90 0.46 0.43 -9.17
N ILE A 91 -0.74 1.01 -9.04
CA ILE A 91 -1.61 0.82 -7.88
C ILE A 91 -2.90 0.17 -8.36
N ASP A 92 -3.24 -0.99 -7.82
CA ASP A 92 -4.53 -1.64 -8.09
C ASP A 92 -5.55 -1.26 -6.99
N PRO A 93 -6.61 -0.50 -7.31
CA PRO A 93 -7.59 -0.07 -6.32
C PRO A 93 -8.60 -1.16 -5.92
N PHE A 94 -8.69 -2.28 -6.65
CA PHE A 94 -9.76 -3.26 -6.48
C PHE A 94 -9.26 -4.71 -6.63
N THR A 95 -8.74 -5.27 -5.53
CA THR A 95 -8.24 -6.65 -5.50
C THR A 95 -8.88 -7.46 -4.38
N THR A 96 -8.79 -8.78 -4.48
CA THR A 96 -9.06 -9.73 -3.36
C THR A 96 -7.76 -10.35 -2.85
N TYR A 97 -6.61 -9.72 -3.12
CA TYR A 97 -5.30 -10.23 -2.75
C TYR A 97 -5.20 -10.42 -1.24
N GLY A 98 -4.73 -11.61 -0.83
CA GLY A 98 -4.54 -11.97 0.57
C GLY A 98 -5.83 -12.10 1.38
N VAL A 99 -7.01 -12.11 0.75
CA VAL A 99 -8.30 -12.32 1.42
C VAL A 99 -8.81 -13.72 1.07
N PRO A 100 -9.30 -14.50 2.06
CA PRO A 100 -9.88 -15.80 1.79
C PRO A 100 -11.13 -15.69 0.91
N GLU A 101 -11.27 -16.62 -0.02
CA GLU A 101 -12.43 -16.67 -0.89
C GLU A 101 -13.70 -17.02 -0.09
N PRO A 102 -14.85 -16.37 -0.35
CA PRO A 102 -16.08 -16.68 0.36
C PRO A 102 -16.50 -18.15 0.14
N ALA A 103 -16.88 -18.80 1.24
CA ALA A 103 -17.45 -20.14 1.24
C ALA A 103 -18.75 -20.15 0.42
N GLY A 104 -18.65 -20.56 -0.85
CA GLY A 104 -19.77 -20.54 -1.80
C GLY A 104 -19.35 -20.37 -3.26
N ALA A 105 -18.13 -19.89 -3.52
CA ALA A 105 -17.62 -19.75 -4.89
C ALA A 105 -17.21 -21.09 -5.54
N THR A 106 -16.95 -22.14 -4.75
CA THR A 106 -16.53 -23.47 -5.21
C THR A 106 -17.65 -24.45 -5.52
N ALA A 107 -18.93 -24.07 -5.42
CA ALA A 107 -20.05 -24.93 -5.82
C ALA A 107 -20.32 -24.83 -7.33
N GLY A 108 -19.44 -25.43 -8.14
CA GLY A 108 -19.57 -25.59 -9.59
C GLY A 108 -20.67 -26.58 -10.00
N GLY A 109 -21.88 -26.42 -9.49
CA GLY A 109 -23.04 -27.23 -9.82
C GLY A 109 -24.31 -26.39 -9.89
N PHE A 110 -25.08 -26.56 -10.98
CA PHE A 110 -26.35 -25.89 -11.30
C PHE A 110 -27.51 -26.17 -10.31
N GLY A 111 -27.22 -26.48 -9.04
CA GLY A 111 -28.24 -26.97 -8.09
C GLY A 111 -28.02 -26.66 -6.61
N SER A 112 -26.99 -25.91 -6.20
CA SER A 112 -26.76 -25.68 -4.76
C SER A 112 -26.45 -24.23 -4.36
N ARG A 113 -27.26 -23.28 -4.85
CA ARG A 113 -27.51 -22.06 -4.08
C ARG A 113 -28.55 -22.39 -3.01
N GLN A 114 -28.16 -23.13 -1.98
CA GLN A 114 -28.99 -23.22 -0.80
C GLN A 114 -29.07 -21.81 -0.20
N SER A 115 -30.24 -21.21 -0.28
CA SER A 115 -30.55 -19.99 0.46
C SER A 115 -30.40 -20.30 1.94
N ILE A 116 -29.32 -19.83 2.54
CA ILE A 116 -29.13 -19.89 3.98
C ILE A 116 -30.14 -18.90 4.58
N PHE A 117 -31.23 -19.42 5.15
CA PHE A 117 -32.33 -18.63 5.69
C PHE A 117 -32.12 -18.20 7.16
N VAL A 118 -31.12 -18.79 7.84
CA VAL A 118 -30.78 -18.51 9.24
C VAL A 118 -29.27 -18.33 9.31
N SER A 119 -28.83 -17.21 9.86
CA SER A 119 -27.41 -16.86 9.80
C SER A 119 -26.55 -17.90 10.51
N THR A 120 -25.55 -18.43 9.81
CA THR A 120 -24.60 -19.41 10.35
C THR A 120 -23.48 -18.76 11.18
N LYS A 121 -23.50 -17.43 11.31
CA LYS A 121 -22.45 -16.70 12.03
C LYS A 121 -22.78 -16.53 13.52
N LYS A 122 -21.77 -16.71 14.37
CA LYS A 122 -21.86 -16.59 15.84
C LYS A 122 -21.49 -15.18 16.34
N GLY A 123 -22.46 -14.36 16.73
CA GLY A 123 -22.24 -12.94 17.10
C GLY A 123 -23.33 -11.96 16.61
N SER A 124 -23.05 -10.65 16.73
CA SER A 124 -23.92 -9.57 16.23
C SER A 124 -23.77 -9.42 14.72
N TYR A 125 -24.77 -9.86 13.96
CA TYR A 125 -24.80 -9.72 12.50
C TYR A 125 -26.09 -9.08 12.03
N ASN A 126 -26.04 -8.49 10.83
CA ASN A 126 -27.24 -8.04 10.16
C ASN A 126 -28.10 -9.27 9.78
N TRP A 127 -29.43 -9.12 9.87
CA TRP A 127 -30.37 -10.16 9.45
C TRP A 127 -30.21 -10.53 7.96
N ASN A 128 -29.76 -9.58 7.14
CA ASN A 128 -29.38 -9.82 5.75
C ASN A 128 -27.87 -10.12 5.68
N GLU A 129 -27.52 -11.38 5.40
CA GLU A 129 -26.12 -11.81 5.31
C GLU A 129 -25.34 -11.18 4.14
N ALA A 130 -26.01 -10.50 3.20
CA ALA A 130 -25.38 -9.70 2.16
C ALA A 130 -24.92 -8.31 2.67
N ILE A 131 -25.30 -7.91 3.88
CA ILE A 131 -24.90 -6.66 4.52
C ILE A 131 -23.88 -6.99 5.62
N ARG A 132 -22.60 -6.75 5.34
CA ARG A 132 -21.46 -7.08 6.22
C ARG A 132 -20.55 -5.87 6.50
N PRO A 133 -21.09 -4.71 6.92
CA PRO A 133 -20.31 -3.50 7.19
C PRO A 133 -19.26 -3.69 8.29
N GLU A 134 -19.45 -4.66 9.17
CA GLU A 134 -18.55 -5.01 10.26
C GLU A 134 -17.28 -5.77 9.81
N THR A 135 -17.22 -6.23 8.56
CA THR A 135 -16.06 -6.98 8.09
C THR A 135 -14.87 -6.06 7.83
N GLU A 136 -13.81 -6.22 8.62
CA GLU A 136 -12.54 -5.52 8.39
C GLU A 136 -11.55 -6.45 7.68
N VAL A 137 -11.13 -6.11 6.45
CA VAL A 137 -10.19 -6.94 5.68
C VAL A 137 -8.88 -7.18 6.42
N ARG A 138 -8.43 -6.23 7.24
CA ARG A 138 -7.22 -6.37 8.07
C ARG A 138 -7.23 -7.60 8.98
N THR A 139 -8.39 -8.06 9.45
CA THR A 139 -8.47 -9.21 10.38
C THR A 139 -8.36 -10.55 9.68
N VAL A 140 -8.63 -10.58 8.36
CA VAL A 140 -8.62 -11.80 7.54
C VAL A 140 -7.49 -11.80 6.50
N PHE A 141 -6.72 -10.71 6.43
CA PHE A 141 -5.66 -10.54 5.45
C PHE A 141 -4.43 -11.39 5.80
N THR A 142 -3.98 -12.18 4.84
CA THR A 142 -2.75 -12.97 4.90
C THR A 142 -1.89 -12.72 3.66
N ILE A 143 -0.60 -12.51 3.85
CA ILE A 143 0.34 -12.28 2.75
C ILE A 143 0.54 -13.59 1.98
N ASP A 144 0.29 -13.57 0.67
CA ASP A 144 0.63 -14.65 -0.25
C ASP A 144 1.84 -14.22 -1.07
N ALA A 145 3.03 -14.69 -0.68
CA ALA A 145 4.29 -14.31 -1.31
C ALA A 145 4.35 -14.63 -2.80
N LYS A 146 3.66 -15.70 -3.25
CA LYS A 146 3.64 -16.09 -4.68
C LYS A 146 2.81 -15.11 -5.48
N LYS A 147 1.59 -14.81 -5.03
CA LYS A 147 0.72 -13.83 -5.68
C LYS A 147 1.32 -12.41 -5.62
N ALA A 148 1.99 -12.05 -4.52
CA ALA A 148 2.70 -10.79 -4.43
C ALA A 148 3.80 -10.68 -5.49
N ASP A 149 4.55 -11.77 -5.72
CA ASP A 149 5.60 -11.81 -6.73
C ASP A 149 5.05 -11.71 -8.16
N GLU A 150 3.93 -12.38 -8.45
CA GLU A 150 3.21 -12.26 -9.72
C GLU A 150 2.75 -10.81 -9.98
N LEU A 151 2.14 -10.16 -8.99
CA LEU A 151 1.71 -8.76 -9.08
C LEU A 151 2.89 -7.81 -9.25
N ARG A 152 4.02 -8.05 -8.56
CA ARG A 152 5.25 -7.26 -8.72
C ARG A 152 5.83 -7.41 -10.13
N LYS A 153 5.85 -8.63 -10.68
CA LYS A 153 6.28 -8.90 -12.06
C LYS A 153 5.39 -8.20 -13.09
N ALA A 154 4.10 -8.05 -12.78
CA ALA A 154 3.17 -7.25 -13.59
C ALA A 154 3.32 -5.73 -13.40
N GLY A 155 4.19 -5.26 -12.49
CA GLY A 155 4.49 -3.85 -12.27
C GLY A 155 3.67 -3.17 -11.16
N PHE A 156 2.88 -3.92 -10.40
CA PHE A 156 2.15 -3.38 -9.24
C PHE A 156 3.05 -3.27 -8.02
N GLY A 157 3.07 -2.08 -7.40
CA GLY A 157 3.79 -1.84 -6.14
C GLY A 157 2.88 -1.79 -4.93
N SER A 158 1.59 -1.50 -5.12
CA SER A 158 0.61 -1.44 -4.03
C SER A 158 -0.77 -1.82 -4.51
N VAL A 159 -1.58 -2.37 -3.62
CA VAL A 159 -2.94 -2.82 -3.91
C VAL A 159 -3.88 -2.43 -2.78
N ASN A 160 -5.13 -2.14 -3.11
CA ASN A 160 -6.23 -2.06 -2.16
C ASN A 160 -7.02 -3.36 -2.23
N THR A 161 -7.02 -4.11 -1.14
CA THR A 161 -7.69 -5.40 -1.02
C THR A 161 -9.01 -5.27 -0.27
N LEU A 162 -10.05 -5.89 -0.81
CA LEU A 162 -11.42 -5.86 -0.28
C LEU A 162 -11.98 -7.27 -0.12
N ASN A 163 -12.93 -7.42 0.80
CA ASN A 163 -13.73 -8.63 0.88
C ASN A 163 -14.81 -8.59 -0.22
N HIS A 164 -14.83 -9.55 -1.13
CA HIS A 164 -15.80 -9.59 -2.24
C HIS A 164 -17.14 -10.25 -1.85
N ASP A 165 -17.33 -10.59 -0.58
CA ASP A 165 -18.54 -11.25 -0.08
C ASP A 165 -19.65 -10.24 0.31
N GLY A 166 -20.80 -10.34 -0.34
CA GLY A 166 -21.98 -9.49 -0.09
C GLY A 166 -22.07 -8.21 -0.92
N ILE A 167 -23.06 -7.37 -0.61
CA ILE A 167 -23.35 -6.07 -1.24
C ILE A 167 -22.66 -4.95 -0.43
N ALA A 168 -22.79 -4.96 0.90
CA ALA A 168 -22.06 -4.05 1.77
C ALA A 168 -20.89 -4.81 2.43
N ARG A 169 -19.66 -4.46 2.03
CA ARG A 169 -18.46 -5.30 2.21
C ARG A 169 -17.50 -4.86 3.32
N GLY A 170 -17.94 -3.92 4.15
CA GLY A 170 -17.12 -3.37 5.24
C GLY A 170 -15.94 -2.55 4.74
N THR A 171 -14.78 -2.69 5.39
CA THR A 171 -13.60 -1.84 5.13
C THR A 171 -12.51 -2.59 4.38
N SER A 172 -11.97 -1.98 3.33
CA SER A 172 -10.80 -2.47 2.59
C SER A 172 -9.47 -2.16 3.30
N ALA A 173 -8.36 -2.73 2.82
CA ALA A 173 -7.02 -2.46 3.30
C ALA A 173 -6.08 -2.11 2.14
N ALA A 174 -5.34 -1.01 2.28
CA ALA A 174 -4.24 -0.68 1.37
C ALA A 174 -2.96 -1.39 1.83
N VAL A 175 -2.34 -2.13 0.92
CA VAL A 175 -1.21 -3.02 1.18
C VAL A 175 -0.10 -2.74 0.16
N SER A 176 1.14 -2.61 0.65
CA SER A 176 2.31 -2.59 -0.21
C SER A 176 2.74 -4.01 -0.56
N LEU A 177 3.15 -4.24 -1.80
CA LEU A 177 3.65 -5.53 -2.28
C LEU A 177 5.16 -5.70 -2.08
N SER A 178 5.83 -4.73 -1.44
CA SER A 178 7.26 -4.79 -1.16
C SER A 178 7.60 -5.95 -0.22
N ASP A 179 8.73 -6.61 -0.47
CA ASP A 179 9.25 -7.71 0.35
C ASP A 179 9.99 -7.19 1.61
N GLU A 180 9.54 -6.05 2.16
CA GLU A 180 10.16 -5.49 3.34
C GLU A 180 9.89 -6.41 4.52
N ARG A 181 10.93 -7.17 4.90
CA ARG A 181 11.03 -7.99 6.10
C ARG A 181 10.20 -7.36 7.22
N GLU A 182 9.12 -8.06 7.59
CA GLU A 182 8.18 -7.76 8.66
C GLU A 182 8.78 -6.89 9.77
N ARG A 183 8.63 -5.57 9.68
CA ARG A 183 8.98 -4.70 10.82
C ARG A 183 7.92 -3.70 11.19
N THR A 184 6.99 -3.35 10.32
CA THR A 184 5.85 -2.55 10.76
C THR A 184 4.67 -2.82 9.86
N ARG A 185 3.63 -3.38 10.49
CA ARG A 185 2.25 -3.56 10.04
C ARG A 185 1.79 -2.43 9.10
N SER A 186 2.13 -2.49 7.82
CA SER A 186 1.78 -1.51 6.79
C SER A 186 0.33 -1.73 6.35
N SER A 187 -0.59 -1.54 7.27
CA SER A 187 -2.00 -1.37 6.98
C SER A 187 -2.35 0.07 7.33
N LEU A 188 -2.25 0.98 6.36
CA LEU A 188 -2.89 2.29 6.52
C LEU A 188 -4.40 2.06 6.57
N LYS A 189 -5.05 2.51 7.65
CA LYS A 189 -6.50 2.42 7.83
C LYS A 189 -7.17 3.50 6.97
N THR A 190 -7.33 3.23 5.68
CA THR A 190 -8.12 4.10 4.80
C THR A 190 -9.59 3.71 4.94
N ARG A 191 -10.34 4.45 5.76
CA ARG A 191 -11.81 4.40 5.76
C ARG A 191 -12.31 5.08 4.48
N LEU A 192 -12.52 4.32 3.41
CA LEU A 192 -13.32 4.80 2.27
C LEU A 192 -14.82 4.62 2.61
N PRO A 193 -15.67 5.64 2.43
CA PRO A 193 -17.10 5.50 2.65
C PRO A 193 -17.69 4.48 1.65
N PRO A 194 -18.76 3.77 2.03
CA PRO A 194 -19.41 2.81 1.16
C PRO A 194 -19.89 3.50 -0.12
N ILE A 195 -19.49 2.95 -1.27
CA ILE A 195 -19.95 3.38 -2.58
C ILE A 195 -21.42 2.96 -2.69
N THR A 196 -22.33 3.89 -2.40
CA THR A 196 -23.77 3.70 -2.64
C THR A 196 -23.99 3.60 -4.15
N PRO A 197 -24.63 2.55 -4.68
CA PRO A 197 -24.95 2.49 -6.10
C PRO A 197 -26.02 3.55 -6.42
N LEU A 198 -25.75 4.39 -7.41
CA LEU A 198 -26.72 5.31 -8.01
C LEU A 198 -27.97 4.52 -8.42
N THR A 199 -29.05 4.69 -7.65
CA THR A 199 -30.37 4.24 -8.06
C THR A 199 -30.96 5.25 -9.03
N ARG A 200 -30.94 4.87 -10.32
CA ARG A 200 -32.08 4.98 -11.26
C ARG A 200 -32.66 6.39 -11.48
N ALA A 201 -32.13 7.11 -12.46
CA ALA A 201 -32.89 8.10 -13.23
C ALA A 201 -33.65 7.38 -14.35
N VAL A 202 -34.85 6.90 -14.07
CA VAL A 202 -35.87 6.60 -15.08
C VAL A 202 -37.19 7.13 -14.56
N HIS A 203 -37.55 8.34 -14.97
CA HIS A 203 -38.93 8.80 -14.90
C HIS A 203 -39.39 9.20 -16.30
N LYS A 204 -40.22 8.32 -16.87
CA LYS A 204 -41.12 8.61 -17.99
C LYS A 204 -42.24 9.46 -17.42
N THR A 205 -42.54 10.61 -18.03
CA THR A 205 -43.78 11.35 -17.77
C THR A 205 -44.31 11.90 -19.09
N THR A 206 -45.25 11.15 -19.67
CA THR A 206 -46.30 11.66 -20.54
C THR A 206 -47.48 11.95 -19.62
N THR A 207 -48.01 13.19 -19.63
CA THR A 207 -49.45 13.56 -19.56
C THR A 207 -49.62 15.08 -19.43
N LEU A 208 -50.25 15.71 -20.42
CA LEU A 208 -51.16 16.89 -20.30
C LEU A 208 -52.40 16.47 -19.46
N PRO A 209 -53.30 17.36 -18.93
CA PRO A 209 -53.66 18.72 -19.41
C PRO A 209 -53.98 19.79 -18.33
N HIS A 210 -54.16 21.04 -18.77
CA HIS A 210 -55.32 21.91 -18.51
C HIS A 210 -55.46 22.90 -19.66
#